data_AF-A0AA40DZ27-F1
#
_entry.id   AF-A0AA40DZ27-F1
#
_cell.length_a   1.000
_cell.length_b   1.000
_cell.length_c   1.000
_cell.angle_alpha   90.00
_cell.angle_beta   90.00
_cell.angle_gamma   90.00
#
_symmetry.space_group_name_H-M   'P 1'
#
loop_
_entity.id
_entity.type
_entity.pdbx_description
1 polymer ?
#
loop_
_entity_poly.entity_id
_entity_poly.type
_entity_poly.pdbx_seq_one_letter_code
_entity_poly.pdbx_strand_id
1 'polypeptide(L)'
;MVGKRTADERRRCAEENGFNDDDTDVDDESVPREVLDYTKERYKDQMDLWIEKEFGLSTATRPKKYLTLENYMYLEKQLWQNDGYDYVHEAYRVFISGKLKCHVFTPARLGEISEGSTRRGTGKGLRYKETVMLVAWKDGEPELRFSLKREFAKAMHDKEQQRPTHLLYEHLPGQPLVVNPMLFLLAICLAAGAFKNYKTLKEVLDVRPPANQRYWVLKWSSHVLDLPVFPEVSVDGATNKIQTGNSFNTQLKALSIRAGISPVTVHSMRREALILATANGYSDRELMKFAAHTNKMTLTRDYLSSITVVDGLAGFLKLPLRSDQAEDFRSMTVNRNPELLQSLPAKTHDQLRQREDYVAITKKIDDLTLEISCAQKGAAARDLKRVIEEEELNRIRGDQERIHPSERKEKVYVDQHRSRFDRLRHMMPERERLSVTLFCVAPMRSLEGESAIEDLISLVRNNCRVAY
;
A
#
# COMPACT_ATOMS: atom_id res chain seq x y z
N MET A 1 -6.76 1.03 -52.40
CA MET A 1 -6.99 2.23 -51.58
C MET A 1 -8.50 2.45 -51.53
N VAL A 2 -9.09 2.71 -50.37
CA VAL A 2 -10.51 3.08 -50.25
C VAL A 2 -10.57 4.55 -49.89
N GLY A 3 -11.34 5.35 -50.63
CA GLY A 3 -11.47 6.79 -50.37
C GLY A 3 -12.18 7.06 -49.03
N LYS A 4 -11.90 8.21 -48.41
CA LYS A 4 -12.76 8.73 -47.34
C LYS A 4 -14.13 9.05 -47.95
N ARG A 5 -15.21 8.52 -47.37
CA ARG A 5 -16.58 8.89 -47.76
C ARG A 5 -16.79 10.40 -47.65
N THR A 6 -17.50 10.96 -48.62
CA THR A 6 -18.00 12.34 -48.62
C THR A 6 -18.94 12.61 -47.43
N ALA A 7 -19.41 13.85 -47.27
CA ALA A 7 -20.43 14.16 -46.26
C ALA A 7 -21.77 13.48 -46.61
N ASP A 8 -22.16 13.53 -47.88
CA ASP A 8 -23.43 12.98 -48.37
C ASP A 8 -23.47 11.44 -48.27
N GLU A 9 -22.37 10.76 -48.59
CA GLU A 9 -22.21 9.31 -48.39
C GLU A 9 -22.21 8.88 -46.91
N ARG A 10 -22.01 9.83 -45.97
CA ARG A 10 -22.18 9.59 -44.54
C ARG A 10 -23.62 9.85 -44.11
N ARG A 11 -24.23 10.97 -44.52
CA ARG A 11 -25.62 11.32 -44.22
C ARG A 11 -26.60 10.26 -44.74
N ARG A 12 -26.51 9.87 -46.01
CA ARG A 12 -27.35 8.79 -46.57
C ARG A 12 -27.14 7.43 -45.90
N CYS A 13 -25.92 7.17 -45.41
CA CYS A 13 -25.61 5.96 -44.65
C CYS A 13 -26.14 6.01 -43.20
N ALA A 14 -26.40 7.20 -42.64
CA ALA A 14 -27.06 7.37 -41.35
C ALA A 14 -28.57 7.15 -41.49
N GLU A 15 -29.18 7.76 -42.51
CA GLU A 15 -30.58 7.56 -42.93
C GLU A 15 -30.89 6.07 -43.17
N GLU A 16 -30.06 5.38 -43.96
CA GLU A 16 -30.18 3.93 -44.25
C GLU A 16 -30.07 3.03 -43.00
N ASN A 17 -29.51 3.54 -41.90
CA ASN A 17 -29.41 2.82 -40.61
C ASN A 17 -30.44 3.34 -39.57
N GLY A 18 -31.40 4.17 -39.97
CA GLY A 18 -32.45 4.67 -39.09
C GLY A 18 -31.99 5.71 -38.06
N PHE A 19 -30.83 6.34 -38.28
CA PHE A 19 -30.38 7.46 -37.46
C PHE A 19 -31.01 8.75 -37.98
N ASN A 20 -32.00 9.26 -37.25
CA ASN A 20 -32.68 10.51 -37.57
C ASN A 20 -32.06 11.62 -36.72
N ASP A 21 -31.25 12.49 -37.33
CA ASP A 21 -30.71 13.67 -36.64
C ASP A 21 -31.85 14.59 -36.16
N ASP A 22 -31.73 15.14 -34.96
CA ASP A 22 -32.61 16.22 -34.49
C ASP A 22 -32.34 17.48 -35.34
N ASP A 23 -33.40 18.20 -35.69
CA ASP A 23 -33.42 19.31 -36.68
C ASP A 23 -32.80 20.63 -36.15
N THR A 24 -31.77 20.52 -35.32
CA THR A 24 -30.97 21.63 -34.76
C THR A 24 -29.55 21.54 -35.30
N ASP A 25 -29.13 22.54 -36.08
CA ASP A 25 -27.83 22.59 -36.76
C ASP A 25 -26.66 22.10 -35.90
N VAL A 26 -26.01 21.02 -36.37
CA VAL A 26 -24.67 20.63 -35.91
C VAL A 26 -23.68 21.55 -36.60
N ASP A 27 -23.31 22.63 -35.91
CA ASP A 27 -22.30 23.59 -36.35
C ASP A 27 -20.97 22.86 -36.70
N ASP A 28 -20.35 23.24 -37.81
CA ASP A 28 -19.05 22.73 -38.26
C ASP A 28 -17.88 23.29 -37.40
N GLU A 29 -18.14 24.25 -36.51
CA GLU A 29 -17.16 24.69 -35.50
C GLU A 29 -16.69 23.53 -34.59
N SER A 30 -15.38 23.43 -34.40
CA SER A 30 -14.80 22.34 -33.62
C SER A 30 -15.15 22.46 -32.13
N VAL A 31 -16.05 21.58 -31.66
CA VAL A 31 -16.46 21.44 -30.24
C VAL A 31 -15.27 21.66 -29.29
N PRO A 32 -15.33 22.66 -28.37
CA PRO A 32 -14.21 22.98 -27.50
C PRO A 32 -13.68 21.77 -26.73
N ARG A 33 -12.35 21.64 -26.59
CA ARG A 33 -11.69 20.47 -25.98
C ARG A 33 -12.26 20.07 -24.62
N GLU A 34 -12.66 21.05 -23.83
CA GLU A 34 -13.22 20.87 -22.48
C GLU A 34 -14.59 20.19 -22.52
N VAL A 35 -15.42 20.53 -23.51
CA VAL A 35 -16.69 19.84 -23.80
C VAL A 35 -16.42 18.46 -24.38
N LEU A 36 -15.44 18.33 -25.29
CA LEU A 36 -15.07 17.05 -25.92
C LEU A 36 -14.64 15.99 -24.90
N ASP A 37 -13.89 16.36 -23.86
CA ASP A 37 -13.45 15.40 -22.84
C ASP A 37 -14.58 15.04 -21.85
N TYR A 38 -15.45 15.98 -21.47
CA TYR A 38 -16.68 15.68 -20.71
C TYR A 38 -17.62 14.76 -21.49
N THR A 39 -17.84 15.07 -22.77
CA THR A 39 -18.68 14.28 -23.68
C THR A 39 -18.09 12.90 -23.92
N LYS A 40 -16.76 12.73 -24.01
CA LYS A 40 -16.12 11.40 -24.07
C LYS A 40 -16.32 10.56 -22.81
N GLU A 41 -16.20 11.15 -21.62
CA GLU A 41 -16.36 10.41 -20.36
C GLU A 41 -17.83 9.94 -20.24
N ARG A 42 -18.79 10.81 -20.56
CA ARG A 42 -20.21 10.41 -20.69
C ARG A 42 -20.48 9.41 -21.83
N TYR A 43 -19.86 9.57 -22.99
CA TYR A 43 -19.98 8.61 -24.10
C TYR A 43 -19.47 7.25 -23.67
N LYS A 44 -18.44 7.19 -22.82
CA LYS A 44 -17.93 5.93 -22.30
C LYS A 44 -18.89 5.31 -21.28
N ASP A 45 -19.40 6.07 -20.31
CA ASP A 45 -20.40 5.56 -19.37
C ASP A 45 -21.68 5.11 -20.11
N GLN A 46 -22.10 5.84 -21.15
CA GLN A 46 -23.23 5.46 -22.02
C GLN A 46 -22.92 4.26 -22.92
N MET A 47 -21.69 4.12 -23.43
CA MET A 47 -21.26 2.96 -24.22
C MET A 47 -21.15 1.72 -23.35
N ASP A 48 -20.60 1.82 -22.14
CA ASP A 48 -20.53 0.72 -21.18
C ASP A 48 -21.96 0.30 -20.77
N LEU A 49 -22.88 1.24 -20.49
CA LEU A 49 -24.31 0.96 -20.25
C LEU A 49 -25.04 0.38 -21.49
N TRP A 50 -24.70 0.83 -22.69
CA TRP A 50 -25.27 0.30 -23.94
C TRP A 50 -24.78 -1.12 -24.20
N ILE A 51 -23.49 -1.40 -24.00
CA ILE A 51 -22.91 -2.75 -24.06
C ILE A 51 -23.52 -3.66 -22.99
N GLU A 52 -23.71 -3.18 -21.76
CA GLU A 52 -24.40 -3.93 -20.70
C GLU A 52 -25.83 -4.30 -21.10
N LYS A 53 -26.56 -3.38 -21.74
CA LYS A 53 -27.92 -3.62 -22.24
C LYS A 53 -27.98 -4.56 -23.44
N GLU A 54 -27.14 -4.32 -24.46
CA GLU A 54 -27.22 -4.98 -25.76
C GLU A 54 -26.65 -6.41 -25.72
N PHE A 55 -25.61 -6.65 -24.92
CA PHE A 55 -25.04 -7.98 -24.69
C PHE A 55 -25.58 -8.67 -23.42
N GLY A 56 -26.56 -8.07 -22.75
CA GLY A 56 -27.19 -8.63 -21.54
C GLY A 56 -26.22 -8.88 -20.39
N LEU A 57 -25.16 -8.08 -20.26
CA LEU A 57 -24.14 -8.28 -19.23
C LEU A 57 -24.72 -8.02 -17.84
N SER A 58 -24.39 -8.89 -16.89
CA SER A 58 -24.99 -8.83 -15.57
C SER A 58 -24.44 -7.65 -14.76
N THR A 59 -25.28 -6.62 -14.59
CA THR A 59 -25.10 -5.50 -13.65
C THR A 59 -25.16 -5.92 -12.18
N ALA A 60 -25.40 -7.21 -11.89
CA ALA A 60 -25.46 -7.75 -10.53
C ALA A 60 -24.11 -7.57 -9.81
N THR A 61 -24.13 -6.82 -8.71
CA THR A 61 -22.92 -6.57 -7.92
C THR A 61 -22.32 -7.89 -7.42
N ARG A 62 -21.10 -8.21 -7.87
CA ARG A 62 -20.40 -9.47 -7.55
C ARG A 62 -20.35 -9.70 -6.02
N PRO A 63 -20.54 -10.95 -5.54
CA PRO A 63 -20.67 -11.24 -4.12
C PRO A 63 -19.46 -10.73 -3.31
N LYS A 64 -19.76 -10.10 -2.17
CA LYS A 64 -18.75 -9.49 -1.29
C LYS A 64 -17.87 -10.58 -0.68
N LYS A 65 -16.57 -10.55 -0.98
CA LYS A 65 -15.55 -11.41 -0.35
C LYS A 65 -14.87 -10.70 0.82
N TYR A 66 -14.45 -11.48 1.81
CA TYR A 66 -13.81 -11.02 3.04
C TYR A 66 -12.50 -11.80 3.25
N LEU A 67 -11.44 -11.14 3.77
CA LEU A 67 -10.21 -11.83 4.13
C LEU A 67 -10.13 -11.95 5.66
N THR A 68 -10.69 -13.03 6.18
CA THR A 68 -10.58 -13.42 7.60
C THR A 68 -9.11 -13.72 7.97
N LEU A 69 -8.83 -13.79 9.28
CA LEU A 69 -7.52 -14.23 9.81
C LEU A 69 -7.08 -15.59 9.25
N GLU A 70 -8.01 -16.54 9.09
CA GLU A 70 -7.75 -17.86 8.51
C GLU A 70 -7.30 -17.76 7.04
N ASN A 71 -8.04 -16.98 6.23
CA ASN A 71 -7.70 -16.76 4.82
C ASN A 71 -6.36 -16.02 4.65
N TYR A 72 -6.04 -15.09 5.56
CA TYR A 72 -4.74 -14.43 5.61
C TYR A 72 -3.61 -15.41 5.95
N MET A 73 -3.81 -16.31 6.92
CA MET A 73 -2.83 -17.35 7.23
C MET A 73 -2.63 -18.34 6.07
N TYR A 74 -3.64 -18.63 5.25
CA TYR A 74 -3.43 -19.41 4.01
C TYR A 74 -2.57 -18.67 2.97
N LEU A 75 -2.68 -17.35 2.85
CA LEU A 75 -1.83 -16.55 1.96
C LEU A 75 -0.37 -16.53 2.41
N GLU A 76 -0.11 -16.30 3.70
CA GLU A 76 1.26 -16.29 4.26
C GLU A 76 1.88 -17.70 4.25
N LYS A 77 1.13 -18.74 4.63
CA LYS A 77 1.59 -20.13 4.52
C LYS A 77 1.91 -20.54 3.09
N GLN A 78 1.10 -20.11 2.12
CA GLN A 78 1.46 -20.30 0.71
C GLN A 78 2.80 -19.61 0.44
N LEU A 79 2.86 -18.28 0.58
CA LEU A 79 3.99 -17.43 0.19
C LEU A 79 5.35 -17.92 0.73
N TRP A 80 5.39 -18.37 1.98
CA TRP A 80 6.60 -18.76 2.70
C TRP A 80 6.86 -20.28 2.73
N GLN A 81 5.83 -21.13 2.88
CA GLN A 81 6.01 -22.57 3.09
C GLN A 81 5.76 -23.44 1.85
N ASN A 82 4.91 -23.01 0.89
CA ASN A 82 4.47 -23.88 -0.22
C ASN A 82 4.84 -23.34 -1.62
N ASP A 83 5.12 -22.04 -1.74
CA ASP A 83 4.99 -21.36 -3.03
C ASP A 83 6.23 -21.47 -3.93
N GLY A 84 6.30 -22.54 -4.71
CA GLY A 84 7.31 -22.74 -5.76
C GLY A 84 7.19 -21.81 -6.98
N TYR A 85 6.38 -20.75 -6.89
CA TYR A 85 6.36 -19.67 -7.87
C TYR A 85 7.68 -18.90 -7.85
N ASP A 86 8.21 -18.64 -9.04
CA ASP A 86 9.46 -17.92 -9.25
C ASP A 86 9.18 -16.42 -9.36
N TYR A 87 9.83 -15.61 -8.52
CA TYR A 87 9.71 -14.16 -8.53
C TYR A 87 10.94 -13.56 -9.19
N VAL A 88 10.73 -12.52 -10.01
CA VAL A 88 11.79 -11.72 -10.67
C VAL A 88 12.93 -11.31 -9.73
N HIS A 89 12.62 -11.15 -8.43
CA HIS A 89 13.55 -11.04 -7.32
C HIS A 89 12.84 -11.43 -6.01
N GLU A 90 13.50 -12.16 -5.10
CA GLU A 90 12.86 -12.70 -3.87
C GLU A 90 12.34 -11.62 -2.92
N ALA A 91 12.93 -10.41 -2.95
CA ALA A 91 12.42 -9.20 -2.31
C ALA A 91 10.90 -8.98 -2.50
N TYR A 92 10.31 -9.42 -3.64
CA TYR A 92 8.87 -9.36 -3.84
C TYR A 92 8.07 -10.11 -2.76
N ARG A 93 8.54 -11.24 -2.20
CA ARG A 93 7.84 -11.93 -1.11
C ARG A 93 7.80 -11.07 0.15
N VAL A 94 8.94 -10.46 0.49
CA VAL A 94 9.08 -9.55 1.64
C VAL A 94 8.14 -8.34 1.50
N PHE A 95 8.14 -7.69 0.33
CA PHE A 95 7.24 -6.56 0.05
C PHE A 95 5.76 -6.95 0.00
N ILE A 96 5.40 -8.14 -0.54
CA ILE A 96 4.01 -8.62 -0.55
C ILE A 96 3.53 -8.89 0.88
N SER A 97 4.31 -9.59 1.70
CA SER A 97 4.00 -9.86 3.12
C SER A 97 3.86 -8.58 3.95
N GLY A 98 4.81 -7.65 3.83
CA GLY A 98 4.73 -6.35 4.50
C GLY A 98 3.51 -5.52 4.06
N LYS A 99 3.23 -5.48 2.75
CA LYS A 99 2.10 -4.71 2.20
C LYS A 99 0.74 -5.35 2.50
N LEU A 100 0.66 -6.68 2.57
CA LEU A 100 -0.52 -7.41 3.05
C LEU A 100 -0.89 -6.92 4.46
N LYS A 101 0.07 -6.94 5.38
CA LYS A 101 -0.12 -6.51 6.78
C LYS A 101 -0.63 -5.07 6.88
N CYS A 102 -0.08 -4.14 6.09
CA CYS A 102 -0.57 -2.76 6.06
C CYS A 102 -2.03 -2.61 5.53
N HIS A 103 -2.53 -3.53 4.70
CA HIS A 103 -3.91 -3.56 4.21
C HIS A 103 -4.86 -4.46 5.03
N VAL A 104 -4.32 -5.29 5.93
CA VAL A 104 -5.05 -6.18 6.83
C VAL A 104 -5.32 -5.48 8.16
N PHE A 105 -4.27 -4.96 8.80
CA PHE A 105 -4.36 -4.25 10.08
C PHE A 105 -4.88 -2.81 9.94
N THR A 106 -4.99 -2.31 8.70
CA THR A 106 -5.56 -0.98 8.43
C THR A 106 -6.50 -1.03 7.20
N PRO A 107 -7.59 -0.25 7.18
CA PRO A 107 -8.53 -0.18 6.06
C PRO A 107 -7.98 0.66 4.88
N ALA A 108 -6.65 0.73 4.70
CA ALA A 108 -6.01 1.50 3.64
C ALA A 108 -6.46 1.01 2.26
N ARG A 109 -6.84 1.94 1.39
CA ARG A 109 -7.21 1.65 -0.01
C ARG A 109 -5.94 1.40 -0.81
N LEU A 110 -6.01 0.60 -1.87
CA LEU A 110 -4.88 0.23 -2.72
C LEU A 110 -4.01 1.44 -3.12
N GLY A 111 -4.65 2.50 -3.62
CA GLY A 111 -4.01 3.74 -4.08
C GLY A 111 -3.49 4.67 -2.97
N GLU A 112 -3.59 4.27 -1.70
CA GLU A 112 -3.05 5.00 -0.54
C GLU A 112 -1.70 4.43 -0.07
N ILE A 113 -1.32 3.23 -0.55
CA ILE A 113 -0.03 2.58 -0.27
C ILE A 113 0.75 2.32 -1.57
N SER A 114 0.08 1.84 -2.62
CA SER A 114 0.64 1.66 -3.98
C SER A 114 0.14 2.77 -4.91
N GLU A 115 0.71 2.93 -6.10
CA GLU A 115 0.17 3.91 -7.05
C GLU A 115 -1.24 3.53 -7.50
N GLY A 116 -2.21 4.41 -7.25
CA GLY A 116 -3.60 4.22 -7.66
C GLY A 116 -3.77 4.32 -9.18
N SER A 117 -4.63 3.49 -9.78
CA SER A 117 -4.91 3.50 -11.23
C SER A 117 -5.38 4.86 -11.75
N THR A 118 -6.19 5.58 -10.97
CA THR A 118 -6.63 6.95 -11.25
C THR A 118 -5.52 8.02 -11.16
N ARG A 119 -4.29 7.61 -10.84
CA ARG A 119 -3.09 8.45 -10.71
C ARG A 119 -1.86 7.75 -11.33
N ARG A 120 -2.06 6.90 -12.35
CA ARG A 120 -0.98 6.15 -13.04
C ARG A 120 0.10 7.11 -13.58
N GLY A 121 1.36 6.85 -13.27
CA GLY A 121 2.50 7.69 -13.69
C GLY A 121 2.77 8.93 -12.83
N THR A 122 2.17 9.06 -11.65
CA THR A 122 2.46 10.15 -10.70
C THR A 122 3.53 9.77 -9.67
N GLY A 123 3.83 8.48 -9.51
CA GLY A 123 4.72 7.97 -8.46
C GLY A 123 4.14 8.09 -7.05
N LYS A 124 2.82 8.34 -6.90
CA LYS A 124 2.19 8.69 -5.61
C LYS A 124 1.56 7.51 -4.89
N GLY A 125 2.02 7.29 -3.67
CA GLY A 125 1.65 6.25 -2.70
C GLY A 125 2.63 6.36 -1.52
N LEU A 126 2.79 5.33 -0.69
CA LEU A 126 3.52 5.44 0.59
C LEU A 126 5.05 5.59 0.42
N ARG A 127 5.60 6.71 0.89
CA ARG A 127 7.03 7.05 0.96
C ARG A 127 7.49 7.24 2.40
N TYR A 128 8.81 7.20 2.64
CA TYR A 128 9.37 7.29 4.00
C TYR A 128 8.98 8.57 4.73
N LYS A 129 8.87 9.72 4.05
CA LYS A 129 8.41 10.99 4.65
C LYS A 129 6.98 10.99 5.19
N GLU A 130 6.13 10.04 4.77
CA GLU A 130 4.77 9.86 5.31
C GLU A 130 4.71 8.81 6.44
N THR A 131 5.87 8.34 6.91
CA THR A 131 5.99 7.33 7.96
C THR A 131 6.92 7.78 9.07
N VAL A 132 6.74 7.27 10.29
CA VAL A 132 7.71 7.42 11.37
C VAL A 132 7.84 6.10 12.11
N MET A 133 9.06 5.61 12.25
CA MET A 133 9.38 4.52 13.18
C MET A 133 9.96 5.10 14.48
N LEU A 134 9.50 4.60 15.62
CA LEU A 134 10.02 4.95 16.94
C LEU A 134 10.14 3.71 17.82
N VAL A 135 11.03 3.78 18.80
CA VAL A 135 11.10 2.83 19.92
C VAL A 135 10.41 3.49 21.11
N ALA A 136 9.24 3.00 21.51
CA ALA A 136 8.62 3.35 22.78
C ALA A 136 9.23 2.47 23.89
N TRP A 137 9.31 3.00 25.10
CA TRP A 137 9.76 2.27 26.29
C TRP A 137 8.66 2.33 27.35
N LYS A 138 8.13 1.16 27.70
CA LYS A 138 6.97 1.03 28.60
C LYS A 138 7.25 -0.06 29.61
N ASP A 139 7.09 0.26 30.89
CA ASP A 139 7.22 -0.67 32.03
C ASP A 139 8.58 -1.42 32.09
N GLY A 140 9.62 -0.84 31.47
CA GLY A 140 10.97 -1.41 31.35
C GLY A 140 11.30 -2.03 29.98
N GLU A 141 10.29 -2.31 29.16
CA GLU A 141 10.43 -3.03 27.88
C GLU A 141 10.40 -2.10 26.65
N PRO A 142 11.24 -2.36 25.62
CA PRO A 142 11.21 -1.65 24.34
C PRO A 142 10.14 -2.21 23.38
N GLU A 143 9.38 -1.32 22.76
CA GLU A 143 8.40 -1.63 21.71
C GLU A 143 8.64 -0.75 20.48
N LEU A 144 9.02 -1.36 19.34
CA LEU A 144 8.99 -0.66 18.06
C LEU A 144 7.55 -0.38 17.63
N ARG A 145 7.32 0.85 17.15
CA ARG A 145 6.06 1.28 16.56
C ARG A 145 6.30 2.03 15.26
N PHE A 146 5.36 1.90 14.32
CA PHE A 146 5.42 2.50 13.00
C PHE A 146 4.11 3.20 12.67
N SER A 147 4.18 4.48 12.30
CA SER A 147 3.03 5.23 11.79
C SER A 147 2.97 5.25 10.27
N LEU A 148 1.76 5.19 9.73
CA LEU A 148 1.45 5.19 8.30
C LEU A 148 0.43 6.30 8.03
N LYS A 149 0.91 7.50 7.66
CA LYS A 149 0.07 8.67 7.32
C LYS A 149 -0.45 8.53 5.89
N ARG A 150 -1.75 8.31 5.73
CA ARG A 150 -2.36 8.09 4.40
C ARG A 150 -2.55 9.42 3.66
N GLU A 151 -1.47 9.98 3.10
CA GLU A 151 -1.49 11.22 2.29
C GLU A 151 -2.59 11.16 1.23
N PHE A 152 -2.67 10.06 0.48
CA PHE A 152 -3.51 9.98 -0.72
C PHE A 152 -4.96 9.52 -0.49
N ALA A 153 -5.47 9.67 0.74
CA ALA A 153 -6.82 9.32 1.13
C ALA A 153 -7.91 10.13 0.38
N LYS A 154 -8.99 9.45 -0.06
CA LYS A 154 -10.07 10.07 -0.84
C LYS A 154 -10.70 11.25 -0.07
N ALA A 155 -10.81 12.40 -0.75
CA ALA A 155 -11.34 13.67 -0.22
C ALA A 155 -10.56 14.30 0.97
N MET A 156 -9.35 13.81 1.26
CA MET A 156 -8.50 14.28 2.36
C MET A 156 -7.09 14.69 1.92
N HIS A 157 -6.74 14.59 0.62
CA HIS A 157 -5.35 14.74 0.18
C HIS A 157 -4.75 16.12 0.44
N ASP A 158 -5.48 17.20 0.19
CA ASP A 158 -5.04 18.59 0.42
C ASP A 158 -5.19 19.01 1.89
N LYS A 159 -5.81 18.17 2.72
CA LYS A 159 -6.18 18.47 4.10
C LYS A 159 -5.24 17.75 5.04
N GLU A 160 -4.00 18.25 5.15
CA GLU A 160 -2.93 17.49 5.81
C GLU A 160 -3.27 17.04 7.23
N GLN A 161 -3.91 17.91 8.02
CA GLN A 161 -4.35 17.65 9.40
C GLN A 161 -5.47 16.59 9.51
N GLN A 162 -6.12 16.24 8.40
CA GLN A 162 -7.19 15.24 8.33
C GLN A 162 -6.73 13.92 7.68
N ARG A 163 -5.48 13.82 7.20
CA ARG A 163 -4.89 12.59 6.64
C ARG A 163 -4.82 11.51 7.74
N PRO A 164 -5.55 10.39 7.62
CA PRO A 164 -5.64 9.42 8.69
C PRO A 164 -4.33 8.67 8.85
N THR A 165 -3.81 8.66 10.08
CA THR A 165 -2.54 8.01 10.43
C THR A 165 -2.83 6.77 11.27
N HIS A 166 -2.54 5.59 10.72
CA HIS A 166 -2.65 4.33 11.45
C HIS A 166 -1.32 3.96 12.09
N LEU A 167 -1.38 3.12 13.11
CA LEU A 167 -0.21 2.67 13.87
C LEU A 167 -0.11 1.14 13.80
N LEU A 168 1.13 0.65 13.70
CA LEU A 168 1.51 -0.76 13.76
C LEU A 168 2.59 -0.91 14.84
N TYR A 169 2.63 -2.04 15.54
CA TYR A 169 3.49 -2.22 16.72
C TYR A 169 4.05 -3.63 16.86
N GLU A 170 5.11 -3.73 17.66
CA GLU A 170 5.95 -4.92 17.80
C GLU A 170 5.35 -6.00 18.71
N HIS A 171 4.75 -5.62 19.85
CA HIS A 171 4.40 -6.55 20.92
C HIS A 171 3.11 -7.34 20.62
N LEU A 172 3.25 -8.55 20.08
CA LEU A 172 2.17 -9.47 19.71
C LEU A 172 2.27 -10.80 20.50
N PRO A 173 1.79 -10.85 21.76
CA PRO A 173 1.97 -12.03 22.60
C PRO A 173 1.19 -13.24 22.06
N GLY A 174 1.83 -14.41 22.09
CA GLY A 174 1.24 -15.67 21.64
C GLY A 174 1.02 -15.80 20.13
N GLN A 175 1.55 -14.88 19.31
CA GLN A 175 1.41 -14.90 17.85
C GLN A 175 2.69 -15.42 17.16
N PRO A 176 2.58 -16.06 15.97
CA PRO A 176 3.74 -16.45 15.19
C PRO A 176 4.38 -15.24 14.48
N LEU A 177 5.72 -15.25 14.35
CA LEU A 177 6.51 -14.15 13.79
C LEU A 177 5.99 -13.64 12.42
N VAL A 178 5.41 -14.53 11.60
CA VAL A 178 4.84 -14.25 10.27
C VAL A 178 3.71 -13.22 10.28
N VAL A 179 3.02 -12.98 11.41
CA VAL A 179 1.96 -11.96 11.48
C VAL A 179 2.49 -10.58 11.89
N ASN A 180 3.71 -10.50 12.44
CA ASN A 180 4.25 -9.27 13.00
C ASN A 180 4.58 -8.24 11.89
N PRO A 181 3.97 -7.04 11.88
CA PRO A 181 4.27 -6.03 10.87
C PRO A 181 5.66 -5.40 11.05
N MET A 182 6.14 -5.28 12.30
CA MET A 182 7.43 -4.64 12.57
C MET A 182 8.59 -5.48 12.03
N LEU A 183 8.49 -6.81 12.08
CA LEU A 183 9.48 -7.74 11.53
C LEU A 183 9.75 -7.49 10.03
N PHE A 184 8.69 -7.39 9.21
CA PHE A 184 8.83 -7.11 7.77
C PHE A 184 9.18 -5.63 7.49
N LEU A 185 8.58 -4.68 8.21
CA LEU A 185 8.84 -3.25 7.99
C LEU A 185 10.27 -2.86 8.39
N LEU A 186 10.80 -3.41 9.49
CA LEU A 186 12.17 -3.19 9.93
C LEU A 186 13.18 -3.79 8.94
N ALA A 187 12.94 -5.03 8.47
CA ALA A 187 13.76 -5.65 7.43
C ALA A 187 13.82 -4.79 6.16
N ILE A 188 12.67 -4.28 5.69
CA ILE A 188 12.58 -3.35 4.54
C ILE A 188 13.37 -2.06 4.80
N CYS A 189 13.23 -1.44 5.97
CA CYS A 189 13.93 -0.19 6.32
C CYS A 189 15.45 -0.36 6.43
N LEU A 190 15.91 -1.47 7.03
CA LEU A 190 17.34 -1.80 7.13
C LEU A 190 17.93 -2.16 5.76
N ALA A 191 17.22 -2.97 4.97
CA ALA A 191 17.65 -3.34 3.62
C ALA A 191 17.86 -2.11 2.72
N ALA A 192 16.93 -1.15 2.77
CA ALA A 192 16.99 0.11 2.02
C ALA A 192 17.95 1.17 2.60
N GLY A 193 18.63 0.91 3.72
CA GLY A 193 19.50 1.92 4.37
C GLY A 193 18.75 3.16 4.88
N ALA A 194 17.46 2.99 5.22
CA ALA A 194 16.54 4.10 5.42
C ALA A 194 16.82 4.96 6.66
N PHE A 195 17.44 4.40 7.70
CA PHE A 195 17.75 5.13 8.93
C PHE A 195 18.99 6.02 8.77
N LYS A 196 18.97 7.21 9.37
CA LYS A 196 20.10 8.15 9.30
C LYS A 196 21.30 7.72 10.14
N ASN A 197 21.03 7.14 11.32
CA ASN A 197 22.02 6.91 12.38
C ASN A 197 22.29 5.43 12.67
N TYR A 198 21.56 4.50 12.04
CA TYR A 198 21.55 3.07 12.37
C TYR A 198 21.72 2.24 11.10
N LYS A 199 22.64 1.28 11.10
CA LYS A 199 23.02 0.47 9.92
C LYS A 199 22.71 -1.01 10.06
N THR A 200 22.75 -1.54 11.28
CA THR A 200 22.50 -2.96 11.60
C THR A 200 21.19 -3.14 12.36
N LEU A 201 20.67 -4.37 12.39
CA LEU A 201 19.50 -4.70 13.20
C LEU A 201 19.73 -4.40 14.69
N LYS A 202 20.86 -4.86 15.22
CA LYS A 202 21.23 -4.68 16.62
C LYS A 202 21.30 -3.21 17.03
N GLU A 203 21.88 -2.34 16.20
CA GLU A 203 21.89 -0.88 16.42
C GLU A 203 20.50 -0.26 16.58
N VAL A 204 19.44 -0.87 16.01
CA VAL A 204 18.05 -0.42 16.16
C VAL A 204 17.37 -1.05 17.37
N LEU A 205 17.66 -2.33 17.67
CA LEU A 205 17.05 -3.03 18.81
C LEU A 205 17.61 -2.56 20.17
N ASP A 206 18.90 -2.24 20.25
CA ASP A 206 19.59 -1.76 21.46
C ASP A 206 19.21 -0.30 21.85
N VAL A 207 18.42 0.41 21.03
CA VAL A 207 18.06 1.82 21.24
C VAL A 207 17.28 2.03 22.54
N ARG A 208 17.87 2.83 23.44
CA ARG A 208 17.22 3.35 24.65
C ARG A 208 17.05 4.86 24.56
N PRO A 209 15.86 5.43 24.86
CA PRO A 209 15.69 6.86 25.00
C PRO A 209 16.45 7.39 26.23
N PRO A 210 16.79 8.70 26.27
CA PRO A 210 17.25 9.35 27.50
C PRO A 210 16.22 9.17 28.63
N ALA A 211 16.67 9.10 29.89
CA ALA A 211 15.81 8.82 31.06
C ALA A 211 14.66 9.82 31.29
N ASN A 212 14.63 10.96 30.57
CA ASN A 212 13.55 11.95 30.59
C ASN A 212 12.63 11.91 29.34
N GLN A 213 12.65 10.81 28.58
CA GLN A 213 11.84 10.56 27.38
C GLN A 213 11.28 9.12 27.41
N ARG A 214 10.01 8.94 27.03
CA ARG A 214 9.36 7.61 26.93
C ARG A 214 9.52 6.94 25.56
N TYR A 215 10.01 7.66 24.55
CA TYR A 215 10.21 7.13 23.21
C TYR A 215 11.42 7.78 22.55
N TRP A 216 11.97 7.12 21.53
CA TRP A 216 13.03 7.64 20.67
C TRP A 216 12.64 7.48 19.20
N VAL A 217 12.73 8.57 18.41
CA VAL A 217 12.35 8.56 16.99
C VAL A 217 13.55 8.15 16.12
N LEU A 218 13.38 7.08 15.35
CA LEU A 218 14.40 6.57 14.42
C LEU A 218 14.38 7.41 13.14
N LYS A 219 15.13 8.52 13.15
CA LYS A 219 15.16 9.50 12.05
C LYS A 219 15.59 8.86 10.72
N TRP A 220 14.76 9.05 9.68
CA TRP A 220 15.11 8.67 8.32
C TRP A 220 16.28 9.48 7.77
N SER A 221 17.05 8.87 6.87
CA SER A 221 18.09 9.52 6.10
C SER A 221 17.48 10.40 5.01
N SER A 222 18.08 11.55 4.70
CA SER A 222 17.50 12.52 3.75
C SER A 222 17.29 11.94 2.35
N HIS A 223 18.16 11.03 1.92
CA HIS A 223 18.11 10.42 0.59
C HIS A 223 16.92 9.46 0.37
N VAL A 224 16.31 8.92 1.44
CA VAL A 224 15.15 8.00 1.31
C VAL A 224 13.79 8.68 1.46
N LEU A 225 13.73 9.95 1.89
CA LEU A 225 12.46 10.61 2.26
C LEU A 225 11.39 10.55 1.16
N ASP A 226 11.82 10.72 -0.10
CA ASP A 226 10.96 10.65 -1.29
C ASP A 226 10.91 9.27 -1.96
N LEU A 227 11.67 8.28 -1.48
CA LEU A 227 11.60 6.92 -1.98
C LEU A 227 10.36 6.19 -1.43
N PRO A 228 9.75 5.30 -2.20
CA PRO A 228 8.62 4.50 -1.76
C PRO A 228 9.04 3.43 -0.73
N VAL A 229 8.22 3.20 0.29
CA VAL A 229 8.41 2.09 1.25
C VAL A 229 8.15 0.73 0.59
N PHE A 230 7.33 0.72 -0.47
CA PHE A 230 7.02 -0.48 -1.26
C PHE A 230 7.29 -0.24 -2.76
N PRO A 231 8.55 -0.36 -3.19
CA PRO A 231 8.98 -0.10 -4.57
C PRO A 231 8.48 -1.12 -5.59
N GLU A 232 8.56 -0.74 -6.86
CA GLU A 232 8.64 -1.64 -8.00
C GLU A 232 10.02 -2.36 -7.95
N VAL A 233 10.05 -3.63 -8.32
CA VAL A 233 11.24 -4.49 -8.17
C VAL A 233 11.61 -5.05 -9.55
N SER A 234 12.89 -4.96 -9.88
CA SER A 234 13.48 -5.45 -11.13
C SER A 234 14.28 -6.75 -10.90
N VAL A 235 14.94 -7.26 -11.94
CA VAL A 235 15.89 -8.39 -11.82
C VAL A 235 17.13 -8.05 -10.98
N ASP A 236 17.35 -6.75 -10.70
CA ASP A 236 18.48 -6.20 -9.94
C ASP A 236 18.03 -5.66 -8.57
N GLY A 237 16.86 -6.08 -8.10
CA GLY A 237 16.31 -5.71 -6.79
C GLY A 237 15.37 -4.51 -6.81
N ALA A 238 15.25 -3.84 -5.67
CA ALA A 238 14.31 -2.74 -5.44
C ALA A 238 14.68 -1.48 -6.26
N THR A 239 13.70 -0.89 -6.95
CA THR A 239 13.90 0.33 -7.75
C THR A 239 13.40 1.59 -7.02
N ASN A 240 13.80 2.77 -7.49
CA ASN A 240 13.29 4.04 -6.94
C ASN A 240 11.83 4.37 -7.35
N LYS A 241 11.19 3.53 -8.17
CA LYS A 241 9.78 3.70 -8.58
C LYS A 241 8.85 3.02 -7.58
N ILE A 242 7.67 3.57 -7.35
CA ILE A 242 6.65 2.93 -6.49
C ILE A 242 5.96 1.78 -7.23
N GLN A 243 5.60 0.71 -6.52
CA GLN A 243 4.81 -0.35 -7.13
C GLN A 243 3.42 0.17 -7.54
N THR A 244 3.00 -0.13 -8.77
CA THR A 244 1.63 0.16 -9.20
C THR A 244 0.61 -0.72 -8.48
N GLY A 245 -0.56 -0.17 -8.17
CA GLY A 245 -1.65 -0.91 -7.54
C GLY A 245 -2.16 -2.06 -8.43
N ASN A 246 -2.05 -1.95 -9.76
CA ASN A 246 -2.39 -3.04 -10.67
C ASN A 246 -1.38 -4.21 -10.56
N SER A 247 -0.09 -3.93 -10.43
CA SER A 247 0.94 -4.94 -10.15
C SER A 247 0.61 -5.68 -8.84
N PHE A 248 0.40 -4.94 -7.74
CA PHE A 248 0.08 -5.57 -6.45
C PHE A 248 -1.23 -6.37 -6.45
N ASN A 249 -2.32 -5.84 -7.02
CA ASN A 249 -3.57 -6.60 -7.16
C ASN A 249 -3.39 -7.87 -8.00
N THR A 250 -2.55 -7.84 -9.05
CA THR A 250 -2.28 -9.01 -9.90
C THR A 250 -1.48 -10.06 -9.13
N GLN A 251 -0.46 -9.65 -8.37
CA GLN A 251 0.29 -10.54 -7.48
C GLN A 251 -0.60 -11.15 -6.40
N LEU A 252 -1.49 -10.37 -5.78
CA LEU A 252 -2.43 -10.84 -4.76
C LEU A 252 -3.46 -11.83 -5.31
N LYS A 253 -4.04 -11.56 -6.49
CA LYS A 253 -4.88 -12.53 -7.22
C LYS A 253 -4.12 -13.85 -7.43
N ALA A 254 -2.90 -13.78 -7.97
CA ALA A 254 -2.10 -14.96 -8.28
C ALA A 254 -1.72 -15.77 -7.02
N LEU A 255 -1.30 -15.12 -5.94
CA LEU A 255 -1.04 -15.77 -4.66
C LEU A 255 -2.29 -16.45 -4.08
N SER A 256 -3.45 -15.79 -4.14
CA SER A 256 -4.74 -16.37 -3.72
C SER A 256 -5.03 -17.68 -4.45
N ILE A 257 -4.86 -17.67 -5.78
CA ILE A 257 -5.07 -18.83 -6.65
C ILE A 257 -4.12 -19.97 -6.27
N ARG A 258 -2.82 -19.69 -6.10
CA ARG A 258 -1.83 -20.72 -5.73
C ARG A 258 -2.13 -21.33 -4.35
N ALA A 259 -2.54 -20.50 -3.38
CA ALA A 259 -3.04 -20.90 -2.07
C ALA A 259 -4.36 -21.70 -2.13
N GLY A 260 -5.01 -21.81 -3.29
CA GLY A 260 -6.25 -22.56 -3.47
C GLY A 260 -7.51 -21.81 -3.00
N ILE A 261 -7.44 -20.50 -2.77
CA ILE A 261 -8.58 -19.68 -2.35
C ILE A 261 -9.06 -18.75 -3.47
N SER A 262 -10.35 -18.42 -3.43
CA SER A 262 -10.98 -17.56 -4.43
C SER A 262 -10.31 -16.16 -4.45
N PRO A 263 -9.99 -15.57 -5.62
CA PRO A 263 -9.15 -14.38 -5.71
C PRO A 263 -9.52 -13.23 -4.76
N VAL A 264 -8.56 -12.83 -3.94
CA VAL A 264 -8.66 -11.76 -2.93
C VAL A 264 -8.33 -10.40 -3.56
N THR A 265 -8.85 -9.33 -2.95
CA THR A 265 -8.55 -7.94 -3.32
C THR A 265 -8.31 -7.10 -2.07
N VAL A 266 -7.67 -5.93 -2.20
CA VAL A 266 -7.57 -4.96 -1.09
C VAL A 266 -8.95 -4.55 -0.54
N HIS A 267 -10.00 -4.56 -1.37
CA HIS A 267 -11.37 -4.32 -0.90
C HIS A 267 -11.92 -5.44 -0.03
N SER A 268 -11.44 -6.68 -0.17
CA SER A 268 -11.80 -7.78 0.74
C SER A 268 -11.16 -7.62 2.13
N MET A 269 -9.91 -7.16 2.17
CA MET A 269 -9.18 -6.89 3.43
C MET A 269 -9.78 -5.68 4.16
N ARG A 270 -9.98 -4.57 3.44
CA ARG A 270 -10.65 -3.37 3.99
C ARG A 270 -12.07 -3.66 4.49
N ARG A 271 -12.83 -4.57 3.86
CA ARG A 271 -14.17 -4.96 4.36
C ARG A 271 -14.07 -5.64 5.72
N GLU A 272 -13.16 -6.61 5.88
CA GLU A 272 -12.97 -7.32 7.15
C GLU A 272 -12.52 -6.37 8.26
N ALA A 273 -11.50 -5.55 8.02
CA ALA A 273 -10.99 -4.59 8.99
C ALA A 273 -12.08 -3.62 9.52
N LEU A 274 -13.04 -3.24 8.67
CA LEU A 274 -14.17 -2.41 9.07
C LEU A 274 -15.24 -3.19 9.87
N ILE A 275 -15.53 -4.44 9.50
CA ILE A 275 -16.46 -5.31 10.24
C ILE A 275 -15.94 -5.57 11.66
N LEU A 276 -14.64 -5.91 11.79
CA LEU A 276 -14.02 -6.17 13.09
C LEU A 276 -13.95 -4.90 13.96
N ALA A 277 -13.66 -3.75 13.38
CA ALA A 277 -13.72 -2.48 14.11
C ALA A 277 -15.13 -2.16 14.63
N THR A 278 -16.20 -2.44 13.85
CA THR A 278 -17.59 -2.29 14.32
C THR A 278 -17.94 -3.32 15.40
N ALA A 279 -17.54 -4.58 15.25
CA ALA A 279 -17.78 -5.63 16.25
C ALA A 279 -17.09 -5.35 17.60
N ASN A 280 -15.96 -4.62 17.57
CA ASN A 280 -15.19 -4.20 18.74
C ASN A 280 -15.78 -2.99 19.49
N GLY A 281 -16.96 -2.48 19.09
CA GLY A 281 -17.68 -1.45 19.85
C GLY A 281 -17.13 -0.03 19.75
N TYR A 282 -16.19 0.26 18.84
CA TYR A 282 -15.72 1.62 18.58
C TYR A 282 -16.84 2.53 18.08
N SER A 283 -16.82 3.81 18.45
CA SER A 283 -17.88 4.75 18.07
C SER A 283 -17.87 5.08 16.57
N ASP A 284 -19.02 5.45 16.01
CA ASP A 284 -19.14 5.88 14.59
C ASP A 284 -18.10 6.95 14.20
N ARG A 285 -17.74 7.85 15.14
CA ARG A 285 -16.75 8.91 14.91
C ARG A 285 -15.35 8.33 14.68
N GLU A 286 -14.98 7.31 15.44
CA GLU A 286 -13.72 6.59 15.33
C GLU A 286 -13.70 5.69 14.10
N LEU A 287 -14.81 4.98 13.83
CA LEU A 287 -15.00 4.15 12.64
C LEU A 287 -14.90 4.97 11.35
N MET A 288 -15.53 6.16 11.28
CA MET A 288 -15.41 7.07 10.14
C MET A 288 -13.98 7.57 9.93
N LYS A 289 -13.25 7.88 11.03
CA LYS A 289 -11.85 8.32 10.98
C LYS A 289 -10.94 7.20 10.47
N PHE A 290 -11.06 6.00 11.04
CA PHE A 290 -10.37 4.78 10.62
C PHE A 290 -10.62 4.48 9.14
N ALA A 291 -11.89 4.49 8.73
CA ALA A 291 -12.32 4.29 7.35
C ALA A 291 -11.81 5.35 6.36
N ALA A 292 -11.35 6.52 6.81
CA ALA A 292 -11.09 7.71 6.00
C ALA A 292 -12.35 8.16 5.24
N HIS A 293 -13.39 8.52 5.99
CA HIS A 293 -14.62 9.14 5.52
C HIS A 293 -14.73 10.58 6.05
N THR A 294 -15.14 11.52 5.19
CA THR A 294 -15.18 12.95 5.52
C THR A 294 -16.38 13.27 6.41
N ASN A 295 -16.15 13.97 7.53
CA ASN A 295 -17.19 14.43 8.45
C ASN A 295 -17.33 15.96 8.36
N LYS A 296 -18.55 16.50 8.55
CA LYS A 296 -18.83 17.95 8.58
C LYS A 296 -18.57 18.59 9.96
N MET A 297 -18.44 17.80 11.03
CA MET A 297 -18.38 18.30 12.42
C MET A 297 -17.00 18.83 12.83
N THR A 298 -16.97 20.07 13.34
CA THR A 298 -15.80 20.83 13.81
C THR A 298 -14.87 20.04 14.73
N LEU A 299 -15.41 19.38 15.76
CA LEU A 299 -14.61 18.59 16.71
C LEU A 299 -13.78 17.49 16.02
N THR A 300 -14.41 16.77 15.08
CA THR A 300 -13.76 15.68 14.32
C THR A 300 -12.79 16.20 13.26
N ARG A 301 -13.02 17.43 12.77
CA ARG A 301 -12.26 18.08 11.70
C ARG A 301 -10.98 18.76 12.21
N ASP A 302 -11.07 19.43 13.36
CA ASP A 302 -10.09 20.43 13.82
C ASP A 302 -9.40 20.06 15.14
N TYR A 303 -10.01 19.20 15.97
CA TYR A 303 -9.48 18.83 17.29
C TYR A 303 -9.05 17.36 17.40
N LEU A 304 -9.70 16.42 16.70
CA LEU A 304 -9.35 14.99 16.78
C LEU A 304 -8.12 14.63 15.91
N SER A 305 -6.94 14.73 16.53
CA SER A 305 -5.51 14.58 16.12
C SER A 305 -5.02 13.77 14.87
N SER A 306 -5.82 13.50 13.83
CA SER A 306 -5.49 12.68 12.62
C SER A 306 -5.17 11.19 12.86
N ILE A 307 -4.43 10.86 13.92
CA ILE A 307 -4.08 9.52 14.37
C ILE A 307 -5.35 8.75 14.77
N THR A 308 -5.47 7.50 14.35
CA THR A 308 -6.60 6.63 14.69
C THR A 308 -6.35 5.90 16.01
N VAL A 309 -7.37 5.87 16.90
CA VAL A 309 -7.33 5.12 18.18
C VAL A 309 -7.90 3.70 18.01
N VAL A 310 -8.51 3.39 16.87
CA VAL A 310 -9.00 2.05 16.51
C VAL A 310 -7.81 1.11 16.28
N ASP A 311 -7.69 0.09 17.13
CA ASP A 311 -6.66 -0.94 17.00
C ASP A 311 -7.09 -2.03 16.02
N GLY A 312 -6.92 -1.72 14.73
CA GLY A 312 -7.14 -2.66 13.63
C GLY A 312 -6.15 -3.84 13.61
N LEU A 313 -5.05 -3.77 14.37
CA LEU A 313 -4.07 -4.84 14.48
C LEU A 313 -4.57 -5.89 15.48
N ALA A 314 -4.81 -5.51 16.74
CA ALA A 314 -5.36 -6.41 17.75
C ALA A 314 -6.73 -6.94 17.34
N GLY A 315 -7.58 -6.09 16.76
CA GLY A 315 -8.90 -6.49 16.27
C GLY A 315 -8.85 -7.57 15.18
N PHE A 316 -7.86 -7.55 14.29
CA PHE A 316 -7.68 -8.60 13.28
C PHE A 316 -7.11 -9.90 13.84
N LEU A 317 -6.12 -9.80 14.75
CA LEU A 317 -5.48 -10.96 15.40
C LEU A 317 -6.30 -11.55 16.56
N LYS A 318 -7.46 -10.95 16.89
CA LYS A 318 -8.31 -11.29 18.04
C LYS A 318 -7.58 -11.19 19.39
N LEU A 319 -6.68 -10.21 19.50
CA LEU A 319 -5.94 -9.86 20.72
C LEU A 319 -6.70 -8.82 21.55
N PRO A 320 -6.37 -8.64 22.85
CA PRO A 320 -6.85 -7.51 23.64
C PRO A 320 -6.52 -6.16 22.98
N LEU A 321 -7.52 -5.29 22.87
CA LEU A 321 -7.42 -4.01 22.16
C LEU A 321 -6.57 -3.00 22.95
N ARG A 322 -5.71 -2.23 22.25
CA ARG A 322 -4.82 -1.26 22.87
C ARG A 322 -5.16 0.18 22.48
N SER A 323 -5.02 1.10 23.42
CA SER A 323 -5.18 2.56 23.22
C SER A 323 -3.88 3.35 23.49
N ASP A 324 -2.91 2.75 24.19
CA ASP A 324 -1.62 3.35 24.54
C ASP A 324 -0.79 3.77 23.31
N GLN A 325 -0.89 2.98 22.23
CA GLN A 325 -0.23 3.20 20.95
C GLN A 325 -0.36 4.64 20.44
N ALA A 326 -1.55 5.21 20.53
CA ALA A 326 -1.85 6.53 19.98
C ALA A 326 -1.31 7.68 20.86
N GLU A 327 -0.87 7.44 22.09
CA GLU A 327 -0.41 8.49 23.00
C GLU A 327 0.98 8.99 22.63
N ASP A 328 1.96 8.10 22.40
CA ASP A 328 3.32 8.53 22.06
C ASP A 328 3.38 9.28 20.72
N PHE A 329 2.61 8.86 19.70
CA PHE A 329 2.52 9.59 18.44
C PHE A 329 1.74 10.92 18.55
N ARG A 330 0.82 11.08 19.52
CA ARG A 330 0.24 12.40 19.86
C ARG A 330 1.28 13.28 20.56
N SER A 331 2.01 12.75 21.53
CA SER A 331 3.09 13.45 22.23
C SER A 331 4.23 13.88 21.29
N MET A 332 4.46 13.11 20.23
CA MET A 332 5.46 13.39 19.19
C MET A 332 5.13 14.65 18.37
N THR A 333 3.86 15.05 18.21
CA THR A 333 3.52 16.24 17.39
C THR A 333 4.02 17.56 18.00
N VAL A 334 4.26 17.58 19.31
CA VAL A 334 4.85 18.70 20.05
C VAL A 334 6.40 18.76 19.88
N ASN A 335 7.01 17.71 19.33
CA ASN A 335 8.41 17.64 18.91
C ASN A 335 9.43 18.19 19.94
N ARG A 336 9.36 17.70 21.18
CA ARG A 336 10.29 18.08 22.26
C ARG A 336 11.70 17.59 21.97
N ASN A 337 12.54 18.47 21.43
CA ASN A 337 13.99 18.31 21.36
C ASN A 337 14.64 19.12 22.51
N PRO A 338 15.26 18.50 23.53
CA PRO A 338 16.01 19.23 24.56
C PRO A 338 17.18 20.02 23.97
N GLU A 339 17.85 19.46 22.96
CA GLU A 339 18.99 20.06 22.27
C GLU A 339 18.55 21.02 21.14
N LEU A 340 17.43 21.75 21.34
CA LEU A 340 16.93 22.70 20.36
C LEU A 340 17.65 24.04 20.52
N LEU A 341 18.52 24.36 19.57
CA LEU A 341 19.15 25.68 19.48
C LEU A 341 18.09 26.77 19.39
N GLN A 342 17.98 27.59 20.43
CA GLN A 342 16.99 28.67 20.53
C GLN A 342 17.34 29.88 19.65
N SER A 343 18.58 29.96 19.19
CA SER A 343 19.10 30.97 18.28
C SER A 343 20.14 30.37 17.33
N LEU A 344 20.41 31.04 16.21
CA LEU A 344 21.54 30.68 15.35
C LEU A 344 22.86 30.95 16.10
N PRO A 345 23.84 30.03 16.08
CA PRO A 345 25.18 30.31 16.58
C PRO A 345 25.75 31.56 15.89
N ALA A 346 26.35 32.47 16.65
CA ALA A 346 26.69 33.83 16.17
C ALA A 346 27.50 33.83 14.85
N LYS A 347 28.47 32.92 14.71
CA LYS A 347 29.24 32.72 13.48
C LYS A 347 28.35 32.41 12.26
N THR A 348 27.37 31.53 12.43
CA THR A 348 26.41 31.15 11.37
C THR A 348 25.46 32.31 11.05
N HIS A 349 25.08 33.09 12.06
CA HIS A 349 24.20 34.26 11.92
C HIS A 349 24.85 35.39 11.11
N ASP A 350 26.11 35.72 11.36
CA ASP A 350 26.83 36.73 10.56
C ASP A 350 27.17 36.22 9.15
N GLN A 351 27.54 34.95 9.00
CA GLN A 351 27.73 34.32 7.68
C GLN A 351 26.43 34.29 6.86
N LEU A 352 25.27 34.16 7.50
CA LEU A 352 23.97 34.26 6.85
C LEU A 352 23.66 35.71 6.44
N ARG A 353 23.90 36.69 7.32
CA ARG A 353 23.70 38.13 7.03
C ARG A 353 24.54 38.65 5.85
N GLN A 354 25.70 38.06 5.62
CA GLN A 354 26.61 38.42 4.52
C GLN A 354 26.28 37.69 3.19
N ARG A 355 25.32 36.75 3.20
CA ARG A 355 24.98 35.96 2.00
C ARG A 355 24.04 36.75 1.09
N GLU A 356 24.43 36.92 -0.18
CA GLU A 356 23.70 37.72 -1.16
C GLU A 356 22.25 37.26 -1.33
N ASP A 357 22.01 35.95 -1.26
CA ASP A 357 20.66 35.38 -1.33
C ASP A 357 19.84 35.64 -0.07
N TYR A 358 20.44 35.70 1.12
CA TYR A 358 19.73 36.12 2.34
C TYR A 358 19.31 37.59 2.25
N VAL A 359 20.20 38.48 1.80
CA VAL A 359 19.88 39.91 1.59
C VAL A 359 18.82 40.09 0.49
N ALA A 360 18.92 39.33 -0.61
CA ALA A 360 17.92 39.33 -1.67
C ALA A 360 16.58 38.71 -1.23
N ILE A 361 16.58 37.74 -0.33
CA ILE A 361 15.38 37.18 0.30
C ILE A 361 14.76 38.18 1.28
N THR A 362 15.54 38.93 2.07
CA THR A 362 15.00 40.01 2.91
C THR A 362 14.25 41.03 2.06
N LYS A 363 14.85 41.53 0.97
CA LYS A 363 14.14 42.41 0.01
C LYS A 363 12.93 41.74 -0.64
N LYS A 364 13.03 40.48 -1.05
CA LYS A 364 11.90 39.74 -1.62
C LYS A 364 10.76 39.46 -0.64
N ILE A 365 11.00 39.49 0.67
CA ILE A 365 9.93 39.39 1.67
C ILE A 365 9.09 40.67 1.69
N ASP A 366 9.72 41.83 1.48
CA ASP A 366 9.00 43.10 1.29
C ASP A 366 8.26 43.11 -0.07
N ASP A 367 8.93 42.68 -1.16
CA ASP A 367 8.38 42.75 -2.53
C ASP A 367 7.28 41.71 -2.86
N LEU A 368 7.30 40.50 -2.27
CA LEU A 368 6.43 39.37 -2.67
C LEU A 368 5.11 39.27 -1.88
N THR A 369 4.50 40.40 -1.57
CA THR A 369 3.10 40.46 -1.07
C THR A 369 2.07 40.38 -2.22
N LEU A 370 2.51 40.22 -3.48
CA LEU A 370 1.68 40.27 -4.70
C LEU A 370 1.87 39.04 -5.64
N GLU A 371 0.83 38.18 -5.67
CA GLU A 371 0.33 37.38 -6.83
C GLU A 371 1.19 36.28 -7.54
N ILE A 372 0.66 35.26 -8.26
CA ILE A 372 -0.45 34.30 -7.98
C ILE A 372 -0.45 33.07 -8.97
N SER A 373 -0.84 31.86 -8.53
CA SER A 373 -1.36 30.69 -9.32
C SER A 373 -0.46 29.61 -10.02
N CYS A 374 -0.85 29.11 -11.23
CA CYS A 374 -1.06 27.67 -11.53
C CYS A 374 -0.98 27.27 -13.05
N ALA A 375 -1.07 26.01 -13.54
CA ALA A 375 -0.70 24.64 -13.06
C ALA A 375 -1.13 23.49 -14.05
N GLN A 376 -0.61 22.25 -13.82
CA GLN A 376 -1.25 20.91 -14.09
C GLN A 376 -1.09 20.16 -15.46
N LYS A 377 -1.27 18.81 -15.42
CA LYS A 377 -1.47 17.78 -16.52
C LYS A 377 -0.24 17.37 -17.36
N GLY A 378 -0.11 16.18 -18.00
CA GLY A 378 -0.89 14.89 -18.08
C GLY A 378 -0.58 14.12 -19.41
N ALA A 379 -0.83 12.81 -19.68
CA ALA A 379 -1.10 11.58 -18.90
C ALA A 379 -1.12 10.29 -19.81
N ALA A 380 -1.13 9.06 -19.24
CA ALA A 380 -1.54 7.74 -19.83
C ALA A 380 -0.70 7.07 -20.98
N ALA A 381 -0.99 5.85 -21.50
CA ALA A 381 -1.21 4.50 -20.90
C ALA A 381 -1.24 3.37 -21.99
N ARG A 382 -1.11 2.08 -21.61
CA ARG A 382 -1.42 0.87 -22.43
C ARG A 382 -1.91 -0.31 -21.56
N ASP A 383 -2.47 -1.35 -22.20
CA ASP A 383 -2.36 -2.83 -21.94
C ASP A 383 -3.68 -3.58 -22.24
N LEU A 384 -3.72 -4.42 -23.30
CA LEU A 384 -4.95 -5.17 -23.70
C LEU A 384 -4.78 -6.72 -23.70
N LYS A 385 -3.56 -7.25 -23.84
CA LYS A 385 -3.32 -8.69 -24.06
C LYS A 385 -3.82 -9.61 -22.92
N ARG A 386 -3.85 -9.11 -21.68
CA ARG A 386 -3.98 -9.92 -20.46
C ARG A 386 -5.41 -10.37 -20.10
N VAL A 387 -6.43 -9.94 -20.84
CA VAL A 387 -7.84 -10.25 -20.53
C VAL A 387 -8.16 -11.70 -20.91
N ILE A 388 -7.87 -12.07 -22.15
CA ILE A 388 -8.20 -13.37 -22.75
C ILE A 388 -7.54 -14.53 -21.98
N GLU A 389 -6.28 -14.35 -21.55
CA GLU A 389 -5.54 -15.33 -20.73
C GLU A 389 -6.09 -15.48 -19.30
N GLU A 390 -6.75 -14.45 -18.73
CA GLU A 390 -7.42 -14.55 -17.43
C GLU A 390 -8.78 -15.26 -17.52
N GLU A 391 -9.44 -15.30 -18.69
CA GLU A 391 -10.82 -15.79 -18.84
C GLU A 391 -10.94 -17.32 -18.93
N GLU A 392 -10.29 -17.98 -19.91
CA GLU A 392 -10.31 -19.45 -20.00
C GLU A 392 -9.70 -20.12 -18.74
N LEU A 393 -8.71 -19.47 -18.14
CA LEU A 393 -8.09 -19.92 -16.90
C LEU A 393 -9.01 -19.80 -15.67
N ASN A 394 -10.11 -19.02 -15.75
CA ASN A 394 -11.15 -18.99 -14.74
C ASN A 394 -12.26 -20.02 -15.02
N ARG A 395 -12.55 -20.34 -16.29
CA ARG A 395 -13.49 -21.40 -16.68
C ARG A 395 -13.06 -22.76 -16.13
N ILE A 396 -11.82 -23.17 -16.43
CA ILE A 396 -11.24 -24.46 -15.98
C ILE A 396 -11.25 -24.60 -14.44
N ARG A 397 -11.20 -23.48 -13.69
CA ARG A 397 -11.29 -23.46 -12.22
C ARG A 397 -12.73 -23.56 -11.68
N GLY A 398 -13.73 -23.18 -12.46
CA GLY A 398 -15.14 -23.34 -12.10
C GLY A 398 -15.56 -24.80 -12.11
N ASP A 399 -15.05 -25.55 -13.09
CA ASP A 399 -15.39 -26.96 -13.34
C ASP A 399 -14.53 -27.94 -12.49
N GLN A 400 -13.65 -27.45 -11.61
CA GLN A 400 -12.72 -28.29 -10.84
C GLN A 400 -13.33 -28.76 -9.50
N GLU A 401 -13.67 -30.06 -9.42
CA GLU A 401 -14.22 -30.67 -8.21
C GLU A 401 -13.25 -30.68 -7.00
N ARG A 402 -13.82 -30.55 -5.80
CA ARG A 402 -13.08 -30.55 -4.52
C ARG A 402 -13.08 -31.93 -3.87
N ILE A 403 -12.11 -32.76 -4.25
CA ILE A 403 -11.88 -34.13 -3.70
C ILE A 403 -11.93 -34.14 -2.16
N HIS A 404 -12.76 -35.02 -1.59
CA HIS A 404 -12.92 -35.14 -0.14
C HIS A 404 -11.63 -35.68 0.52
N PRO A 405 -11.27 -35.28 1.76
CA PRO A 405 -10.02 -35.71 2.38
C PRO A 405 -9.81 -37.23 2.46
N SER A 406 -10.88 -38.01 2.66
CA SER A 406 -10.81 -39.49 2.71
C SER A 406 -10.64 -40.17 1.33
N GLU A 407 -10.88 -39.45 0.24
CA GLU A 407 -10.81 -39.95 -1.14
C GLU A 407 -9.43 -39.70 -1.78
N ARG A 408 -8.55 -38.99 -1.06
CA ARG A 408 -7.18 -38.66 -1.47
C ARG A 408 -6.30 -39.90 -1.43
N LYS A 409 -6.36 -40.69 -2.52
CA LYS A 409 -5.33 -41.68 -2.85
C LYS A 409 -3.95 -40.99 -2.85
N GLU A 410 -2.91 -41.70 -2.42
CA GLU A 410 -1.58 -41.15 -2.06
C GLU A 410 -0.89 -40.30 -3.15
N LYS A 411 -1.33 -40.42 -4.41
CA LYS A 411 -0.82 -39.65 -5.55
C LYS A 411 -1.97 -38.93 -6.27
N VAL A 412 -2.57 -37.94 -5.62
CA VAL A 412 -3.33 -36.88 -6.33
C VAL A 412 -2.34 -36.14 -7.24
N TYR A 413 -2.69 -35.90 -8.50
CA TYR A 413 -1.88 -35.09 -9.41
C TYR A 413 -1.97 -33.61 -9.00
N VAL A 414 -1.09 -33.19 -8.10
CA VAL A 414 -0.97 -31.78 -7.68
C VAL A 414 -0.09 -31.04 -8.69
N ASP A 415 -0.53 -29.84 -9.09
CA ASP A 415 0.22 -28.89 -9.91
C ASP A 415 1.71 -28.82 -9.50
N GLN A 416 2.61 -28.91 -10.50
CA GLN A 416 4.05 -28.92 -10.32
C GLN A 416 4.54 -27.70 -9.51
N HIS A 417 3.88 -26.54 -9.62
CA HIS A 417 4.22 -25.34 -8.86
C HIS A 417 4.08 -25.52 -7.33
N ARG A 418 3.17 -26.38 -6.86
CA ARG A 418 2.96 -26.63 -5.42
C ARG A 418 4.00 -27.56 -4.79
N SER A 419 4.61 -28.44 -5.59
CA SER A 419 5.70 -29.32 -5.13
C SER A 419 7.10 -28.81 -5.51
N ARG A 420 7.20 -27.65 -6.18
CA ARG A 420 8.48 -27.09 -6.64
C ARG A 420 9.30 -26.49 -5.49
N PHE A 421 8.68 -25.91 -4.46
CA PHE A 421 9.46 -25.37 -3.32
C PHE A 421 10.13 -26.46 -2.50
N ASP A 422 9.42 -27.49 -2.03
CA ASP A 422 10.01 -28.57 -1.22
C ASP A 422 11.18 -29.29 -1.92
N ARG A 423 11.14 -29.40 -3.25
CA ARG A 423 12.22 -29.98 -4.05
C ARG A 423 13.46 -29.09 -4.17
N LEU A 424 13.33 -27.76 -4.00
CA LEU A 424 14.37 -26.77 -4.32
C LEU A 424 14.80 -25.93 -3.11
N ARG A 425 14.12 -26.02 -1.97
CA ARG A 425 14.35 -25.17 -0.78
C ARG A 425 15.76 -25.29 -0.18
N HIS A 426 16.40 -26.45 -0.32
CA HIS A 426 17.79 -26.67 0.07
C HIS A 426 18.81 -25.82 -0.73
N MET A 427 18.39 -25.20 -1.84
CA MET A 427 19.17 -24.21 -2.60
C MET A 427 18.80 -22.75 -2.24
N MET A 428 17.98 -22.53 -1.21
CA MET A 428 17.60 -21.22 -0.67
C MET A 428 17.71 -21.25 0.86
N PRO A 429 18.92 -21.25 1.45
CA PRO A 429 19.09 -21.48 2.88
C PRO A 429 18.36 -20.43 3.76
N GLU A 430 18.31 -19.18 3.35
CA GLU A 430 17.52 -18.11 4.01
C GLU A 430 16.02 -18.44 3.97
N ARG A 431 15.51 -18.93 2.83
CA ARG A 431 14.09 -19.19 2.64
C ARG A 431 13.63 -20.50 3.27
N GLU A 432 14.49 -21.53 3.30
CA GLU A 432 14.21 -22.75 4.06
C GLU A 432 14.13 -22.43 5.56
N ARG A 433 15.07 -21.63 6.10
CA ARG A 433 14.96 -21.09 7.48
C ARG A 433 13.64 -20.34 7.68
N LEU A 434 13.35 -19.31 6.88
CA LEU A 434 12.13 -18.51 7.01
C LEU A 434 10.84 -19.34 6.89
N SER A 435 10.82 -20.43 6.11
CA SER A 435 9.65 -21.32 6.00
C SER A 435 9.29 -22.02 7.31
N VAL A 436 10.23 -22.12 8.24
CA VAL A 436 10.04 -22.62 9.62
C VAL A 436 9.96 -21.46 10.60
N THR A 437 11.01 -20.62 10.66
CA THR A 437 11.20 -19.58 11.69
C THR A 437 10.05 -18.58 11.74
N LEU A 438 9.49 -18.17 10.60
CA LEU A 438 8.35 -17.24 10.58
C LEU A 438 7.10 -17.85 11.26
N PHE A 439 6.95 -19.16 11.31
CA PHE A 439 5.79 -19.81 11.91
C PHE A 439 6.00 -20.22 13.38
N CYS A 440 7.18 -19.95 13.94
CA CYS A 440 7.45 -20.04 15.38
C CYS A 440 6.69 -18.93 16.14
N VAL A 441 6.09 -19.30 17.28
CA VAL A 441 5.48 -18.37 18.24
C VAL A 441 6.59 -17.83 19.15
N ALA A 442 7.12 -16.66 18.82
CA ALA A 442 8.25 -16.04 19.52
C ALA A 442 8.16 -14.51 19.47
N PRO A 443 8.72 -13.78 20.46
CA PRO A 443 8.90 -12.33 20.39
C PRO A 443 9.81 -11.92 19.23
N MET A 444 9.61 -10.73 18.66
CA MET A 444 10.48 -10.22 17.57
C MET A 444 11.94 -10.02 18.01
N ARG A 445 12.19 -9.81 19.31
CA ARG A 445 13.52 -9.69 19.94
C ARG A 445 14.09 -11.02 20.48
N SER A 446 13.54 -12.14 20.05
CA SER A 446 14.15 -13.46 20.28
C SER A 446 15.23 -13.74 19.23
N LEU A 447 16.06 -14.76 19.45
CA LEU A 447 17.07 -15.18 18.48
C LEU A 447 16.44 -15.62 17.15
N GLU A 448 15.25 -16.24 17.23
CA GLU A 448 14.41 -16.60 16.09
C GLU A 448 13.91 -15.36 15.34
N GLY A 449 13.47 -14.34 16.09
CA GLY A 449 13.01 -13.06 15.55
C GLY A 449 14.12 -12.28 14.86
N GLU A 450 15.30 -12.17 15.48
CA GLU A 450 16.47 -11.52 14.90
C GLU A 450 16.99 -12.26 13.65
N SER A 451 17.11 -13.60 13.72
CA SER A 451 17.50 -14.42 12.57
C SER A 451 16.51 -14.27 11.41
N ALA A 452 15.20 -14.21 11.67
CA ALA A 452 14.20 -14.00 10.63
C ALA A 452 14.31 -12.61 10.00
N ILE A 453 14.69 -11.57 10.76
CA ILE A 453 14.87 -10.22 10.21
C ILE A 453 16.12 -10.15 9.33
N GLU A 454 17.25 -10.73 9.73
CA GLU A 454 18.47 -10.76 8.90
C GLU A 454 18.31 -11.64 7.63
N ASP A 455 17.57 -12.75 7.72
CA ASP A 455 17.18 -13.54 6.53
C ASP A 455 16.29 -12.74 5.58
N LEU A 456 15.33 -11.94 6.09
CA LEU A 456 14.49 -11.07 5.27
C LEU A 456 15.28 -9.89 4.67
N ILE A 457 16.23 -9.30 5.39
CA ILE A 457 17.15 -8.28 4.87
C ILE A 457 17.99 -8.87 3.72
N SER A 458 18.45 -10.10 3.89
CA SER A 458 19.20 -10.84 2.87
C SER A 458 18.35 -11.08 1.61
N LEU A 459 17.10 -11.52 1.73
CA LEU A 459 16.18 -11.65 0.58
C LEU A 459 15.83 -10.33 -0.12
N VAL A 460 15.95 -9.18 0.56
CA VAL A 460 15.77 -7.86 -0.08
C VAL A 460 17.05 -7.35 -0.75
N ARG A 461 18.22 -7.58 -0.16
CA ARG A 461 19.53 -7.08 -0.65
C ARG A 461 20.22 -7.98 -1.68
N ASN A 462 20.02 -9.29 -1.62
CA ASN A 462 20.80 -10.23 -2.42
C ASN A 462 20.23 -10.37 -3.83
N ASN A 463 20.96 -9.89 -4.84
CA ASN A 463 20.69 -10.08 -6.28
C ASN A 463 20.88 -11.56 -6.74
N CYS A 464 20.74 -12.52 -5.83
CA CYS A 464 20.92 -13.95 -6.06
C CYS A 464 19.78 -14.51 -6.90
N ARG A 465 19.96 -14.48 -8.22
CA ARG A 465 19.19 -15.30 -9.15
C ARG A 465 19.48 -16.78 -8.88
N VAL A 466 18.69 -17.41 -8.02
CA VAL A 466 18.61 -18.87 -8.04
C VAL A 466 17.71 -19.23 -9.22
N ALA A 467 18.33 -19.44 -10.39
CA ALA A 467 17.62 -19.82 -11.61
C ALA A 467 17.11 -21.27 -11.50
N TYR A 468 15.88 -21.53 -11.92
CA TYR A 468 15.14 -22.80 -11.68
C TYR A 468 14.39 -23.34 -12.89
#